data_AF-A0A0F0LYX4-F1
#
_entry.id   AF-A0A0F0LYX4-F1
#
_cell.length_a   1.000
_cell.length_b   1.000
_cell.length_c   1.000
_cell.angle_alpha   90.00
_cell.angle_beta   90.00
_cell.angle_gamma   90.00
#
_symmetry.space_group_name_H-M   'P 1'
#
loop_
_entity.id
_entity.type
_entity.pdbx_description
1 polymer ?
#
loop_
_entity_poly.entity_id
_entity_poly.type
_entity_poly.pdbx_seq_one_letter_code
_entity_poly.pdbx_strand_id
1 'polypeptide(L)'
;MIHSHPSDVAAARKARGAFFTPEGITRHIAEWAIRSAEDRVLEPSTGEAAFLISAVERLTDLGNESPRVNGVEIHSPSAEAARALIGAAGGTADITVSDFFMVEASATFDAIIGNPPFIRYQDWTGAQRDRARFAALQQGVGLTGLSSSWAAFVAHSAGFLKPGGRLGLVLPAELLSVNYAAPVRRFLLENFATVELVVFDEQVFPDAEADTVLVKADGWQQVPAGSAVLRQARNASTLEALETGTAWAPIDTTERWTALALSPVTVAAMARLSDVEAFVPLETYGDTSLGAVTGGNRYFTLSPTRVRELGIPQRDLLRISPPGSSHLRGLALTKSAMTRLGQDGQATWLLYPSVKPAASTLRYIEEGHRTGADQAYKCRVRKPWWRVPVLKAPDLFLTYMNADTARLTTNTVAARHLNSVHGVYLTEDHRELARDVLPIGSLNSMTLLSAELVGRSYGGGILKIEPREADRWWMPSPALLAQHREALAALQPRVQRMLQSRNLPGAVELVDAVLLNDVLSAGELSAIAGDHRALTTRRTVRGRSGGRGAA
;
A
#
# COMPACT_ATOMS: atom_id res chain seq x y z
N MET A 1 -18.63 39.86 -26.12
CA MET A 1 -19.36 38.93 -25.22
C MET A 1 -19.43 37.58 -25.91
N ILE A 2 -18.48 36.70 -25.60
CA ILE A 2 -18.57 35.27 -25.93
C ILE A 2 -18.83 34.61 -24.57
N HIS A 3 -20.07 34.22 -24.33
CA HIS A 3 -20.44 33.45 -23.15
C HIS A 3 -20.04 31.98 -23.38
N SER A 4 -18.85 31.60 -22.94
CA SER A 4 -18.52 30.19 -22.68
C SER A 4 -19.06 29.81 -21.30
N HIS A 5 -19.95 28.83 -21.24
CA HIS A 5 -20.50 28.30 -20.00
C HIS A 5 -19.38 27.85 -19.02
N PRO A 6 -19.37 28.32 -17.75
CA PRO A 6 -18.34 27.95 -16.76
C PRO A 6 -18.26 26.45 -16.44
N SER A 7 -19.36 25.71 -16.62
CA SER A 7 -19.46 24.28 -16.28
C SER A 7 -18.70 23.36 -17.24
N ASP A 8 -18.63 23.72 -18.54
CA ASP A 8 -17.90 22.91 -19.55
C ASP A 8 -16.39 22.98 -19.33
N VAL A 9 -15.88 24.11 -18.85
CA VAL A 9 -14.45 24.32 -18.59
C VAL A 9 -14.00 23.52 -17.37
N ALA A 10 -14.77 23.50 -16.28
CA ALA A 10 -14.43 22.76 -15.06
C ALA A 10 -14.48 21.24 -15.25
N ALA A 11 -15.51 20.72 -15.94
CA ALA A 11 -15.61 19.28 -16.24
C ALA A 11 -14.49 18.82 -17.19
N ALA A 12 -14.18 19.61 -18.23
CA ALA A 12 -13.07 19.32 -19.13
C ALA A 12 -11.70 19.43 -18.45
N ARG A 13 -11.54 20.33 -17.47
CA ARG A 13 -10.33 20.43 -16.60
C ARG A 13 -10.17 19.19 -15.73
N LYS A 14 -11.25 18.76 -15.07
CA LYS A 14 -11.26 17.54 -14.23
C LYS A 14 -10.97 16.27 -15.04
N ALA A 15 -11.52 16.17 -16.25
CA ALA A 15 -11.25 15.05 -17.17
C ALA A 15 -9.78 14.97 -17.62
N ARG A 16 -9.05 16.08 -17.57
CA ARG A 16 -7.60 16.15 -17.90
C ARG A 16 -6.69 16.02 -16.67
N GLY A 17 -7.25 15.95 -15.47
CA GLY A 17 -6.49 15.84 -14.22
C GLY A 17 -5.68 17.10 -13.87
N ALA A 18 -6.04 18.27 -14.42
CA ALA A 18 -5.36 19.54 -14.15
C ALA A 18 -5.94 20.22 -12.89
N PHE A 19 -5.12 20.37 -11.85
CA PHE A 19 -5.47 21.06 -10.60
C PHE A 19 -4.65 22.34 -10.45
N PHE A 20 -5.27 23.39 -9.93
CA PHE A 20 -4.58 24.64 -9.62
C PHE A 20 -3.62 24.43 -8.45
N THR A 21 -2.34 24.73 -8.66
CA THR A 21 -1.30 24.59 -7.62
C THR A 21 -1.16 25.88 -6.83
N PRO A 22 -1.35 25.86 -5.50
CA PRO A 22 -1.18 27.07 -4.67
C PRO A 22 0.22 27.69 -4.81
N GLU A 23 0.27 29.01 -4.84
CA GLU A 23 1.51 29.81 -5.02
C GLU A 23 2.60 29.45 -4.00
N GLY A 24 2.24 29.20 -2.74
CA GLY A 24 3.21 28.79 -1.72
C GLY A 24 3.94 27.49 -2.06
N ILE A 25 3.28 26.55 -2.76
CA ILE A 25 3.92 25.30 -3.22
C ILE A 25 4.83 25.58 -4.42
N THR A 26 4.37 26.35 -5.41
CA THR A 26 5.15 26.63 -6.61
C THR A 26 6.42 27.40 -6.26
N ARG A 27 6.33 28.40 -5.38
CA ARG A 27 7.48 29.14 -4.85
C ARG A 27 8.44 28.23 -4.09
N HIS A 28 7.95 27.44 -3.13
CA HIS A 28 8.79 26.54 -2.34
C HIS A 28 9.61 25.57 -3.22
N ILE A 29 8.98 24.96 -4.22
CA ILE A 29 9.65 24.05 -5.15
C ILE A 29 10.65 24.81 -6.03
N ALA A 30 10.28 25.96 -6.58
CA ALA A 30 11.15 26.77 -7.42
C ALA A 30 12.40 27.23 -6.67
N GLU A 31 12.25 27.75 -5.44
CA GLU A 31 13.36 28.19 -4.59
C GLU A 31 14.34 27.07 -4.25
N TRP A 32 13.83 25.86 -3.98
CA TRP A 32 14.65 24.69 -3.70
C TRP A 32 15.37 24.15 -4.94
N ALA A 33 14.67 24.09 -6.08
CA ALA A 33 15.16 23.47 -7.30
C ALA A 33 16.09 24.40 -8.11
N ILE A 34 15.87 25.71 -8.09
CA ILE A 34 16.61 26.70 -8.88
C ILE A 34 17.61 27.41 -7.99
N ARG A 35 18.89 27.18 -8.26
CA ARG A 35 20.03 27.54 -7.40
C ARG A 35 20.98 28.54 -8.05
N SER A 36 20.93 28.71 -9.37
CA SER A 36 21.71 29.69 -10.13
C SER A 36 20.82 30.48 -11.07
N ALA A 37 21.22 31.71 -11.44
CA ALA A 37 20.56 32.51 -12.47
C ALA A 37 20.61 31.83 -13.86
N GLU A 38 21.49 30.87 -14.05
CA GLU A 38 21.83 30.19 -15.30
C GLU A 38 21.14 28.82 -15.41
N ASP A 39 20.47 28.37 -14.34
CA ASP A 39 19.77 27.10 -14.33
C ASP A 39 18.70 27.08 -15.43
N ARG A 40 18.72 26.05 -16.27
CA ARG A 40 17.68 25.81 -17.27
C ARG A 40 16.54 25.02 -16.64
N VAL A 41 15.34 25.59 -16.72
CA VAL A 41 14.13 25.05 -16.07
C VAL A 41 13.13 24.53 -17.11
N LEU A 42 12.55 23.35 -16.85
CA LEU A 42 11.46 22.75 -17.62
C LEU A 42 10.25 22.42 -16.73
N GLU A 43 9.03 22.74 -17.21
CA GLU A 43 7.78 22.17 -16.70
C GLU A 43 7.17 21.20 -17.72
N PRO A 44 7.02 19.90 -17.39
CA PRO A 44 6.61 18.87 -18.36
C PRO A 44 5.10 18.89 -18.68
N SER A 45 4.31 19.65 -17.91
CA SER A 45 2.85 19.77 -18.05
C SER A 45 2.40 21.17 -17.61
N THR A 46 2.63 22.16 -18.46
CA THR A 46 2.64 23.59 -18.10
C THR A 46 1.30 24.11 -17.57
N GLY A 47 0.17 23.68 -18.13
CA GLY A 47 -1.14 24.15 -17.70
C GLY A 47 -1.26 25.68 -17.73
N GLU A 48 -1.52 26.30 -16.57
CA GLU A 48 -1.63 27.76 -16.39
C GLU A 48 -0.28 28.41 -15.99
N ALA A 49 0.84 27.71 -16.15
CA ALA A 49 2.21 28.19 -15.94
C ALA A 49 2.57 28.63 -14.52
N ALA A 50 1.83 28.19 -13.50
CA ALA A 50 2.07 28.60 -12.11
C ALA A 50 3.52 28.32 -11.64
N PHE A 51 4.09 27.16 -12.02
CA PHE A 51 5.50 26.86 -11.72
C PHE A 51 6.48 27.69 -12.54
N LEU A 52 6.23 27.89 -13.84
CA LEU A 52 7.09 28.71 -14.68
C LEU A 52 7.11 30.18 -14.27
N ILE A 53 6.00 30.72 -13.74
CA ILE A 53 5.96 32.07 -13.14
C ILE A 53 6.86 32.12 -11.91
N SER A 54 6.72 31.19 -10.95
CA SER A 54 7.62 31.12 -9.79
C SER A 54 9.09 30.88 -10.18
N ALA A 55 9.35 30.17 -11.29
CA ALA A 55 10.70 30.02 -11.81
C ALA A 55 11.29 31.33 -12.36
N VAL A 56 10.49 32.12 -13.07
CA VAL A 56 10.90 33.46 -13.53
C VAL A 56 11.23 34.36 -12.36
N GLU A 57 10.37 34.42 -11.35
CA GLU A 57 10.61 35.18 -10.11
C GLU A 57 11.94 34.75 -9.47
N ARG A 58 12.12 33.43 -9.27
CA ARG A 58 13.33 32.89 -8.64
C ARG A 58 14.61 33.16 -9.44
N LEU A 59 14.58 33.02 -10.76
CA LEU A 59 15.72 33.32 -11.62
C LEU A 59 16.07 34.81 -11.57
N THR A 60 15.06 35.68 -11.52
CA THR A 60 15.24 37.13 -11.39
C THR A 60 15.90 37.46 -10.05
N ASP A 61 15.41 36.87 -8.95
CA ASP A 61 15.99 37.05 -7.60
C ASP A 61 17.45 36.58 -7.51
N LEU A 62 17.84 35.60 -8.32
CA LEU A 62 19.21 35.11 -8.43
C LEU A 62 20.09 35.96 -9.35
N GLY A 63 19.55 37.01 -9.99
CA GLY A 63 20.29 37.95 -10.83
C GLY A 63 20.16 37.73 -12.34
N ASN A 64 19.23 36.89 -12.81
CA ASN A 64 18.97 36.75 -14.24
C ASN A 64 18.14 37.94 -14.77
N GLU A 65 18.75 38.81 -15.58
CA GLU A 65 18.09 39.97 -16.18
C GLU A 65 17.10 39.62 -17.31
N SER A 66 17.14 38.38 -17.83
CA SER A 66 16.25 37.92 -18.89
C SER A 66 15.90 36.44 -18.71
N PRO A 67 15.08 36.10 -17.69
CA PRO A 67 14.74 34.72 -17.37
C PRO A 67 14.10 34.00 -18.56
N ARG A 68 14.64 32.83 -18.91
CA ARG A 68 14.08 31.94 -19.94
C ARG A 68 13.64 30.64 -19.32
N VAL A 69 12.38 30.29 -19.51
CA VAL A 69 11.76 29.09 -18.93
C VAL A 69 11.11 28.24 -20.01
N ASN A 70 11.09 26.93 -19.83
CA ASN A 70 10.72 25.97 -20.86
C ASN A 70 9.52 25.14 -20.38
N GLY A 71 8.62 24.80 -21.30
CA GLY A 71 7.40 24.06 -20.95
C GLY A 71 6.95 23.12 -22.05
N VAL A 72 6.22 22.08 -21.66
CA VAL A 72 5.41 21.27 -22.59
C VAL A 72 3.95 21.37 -22.19
N GLU A 73 3.08 21.57 -23.17
CA GLU A 73 1.63 21.65 -22.97
C GLU A 73 0.91 21.00 -24.15
N ILE A 74 0.00 20.09 -23.86
CA ILE A 74 -0.71 19.33 -24.90
C ILE A 74 -1.81 20.17 -25.58
N HIS A 75 -2.30 21.22 -24.92
CA HIS A 75 -3.40 22.04 -25.39
C HIS A 75 -2.93 23.43 -25.85
N SER A 76 -2.98 23.69 -27.16
CA SER A 76 -2.47 24.95 -27.77
C SER A 76 -3.00 26.23 -27.11
N PRO A 77 -4.32 26.40 -26.83
CA PRO A 77 -4.81 27.61 -26.16
C PRO A 77 -4.25 27.78 -24.74
N SER A 78 -3.99 26.68 -24.02
CA SER A 78 -3.37 26.73 -22.69
C SER A 78 -1.91 27.16 -22.79
N ALA A 79 -1.18 26.66 -23.80
CA ALA A 79 0.19 27.08 -24.08
C ALA A 79 0.27 28.58 -24.43
N GLU A 80 -0.67 29.11 -25.20
CA GLU A 80 -0.73 30.54 -25.51
C GLU A 80 -1.00 31.40 -24.26
N ALA A 81 -1.96 31.00 -23.42
CA ALA A 81 -2.22 31.68 -22.16
C ALA A 81 -1.00 31.65 -21.23
N ALA A 82 -0.33 30.49 -21.13
CA ALA A 82 0.91 30.33 -20.37
C ALA A 82 2.01 31.30 -20.85
N ARG A 83 2.25 31.41 -22.17
CA ARG A 83 3.24 32.36 -22.71
C ARG A 83 2.94 33.82 -22.31
N ALA A 84 1.66 34.22 -22.36
CA ALA A 84 1.25 35.57 -21.98
C ALA A 84 1.47 35.84 -20.48
N LEU A 85 1.13 34.88 -19.62
CA LEU A 85 1.32 34.99 -18.17
C LEU A 85 2.81 35.06 -17.79
N ILE A 86 3.65 34.22 -18.41
CA ILE A 86 5.10 34.23 -18.20
C ILE A 86 5.71 35.56 -18.67
N GLY A 87 5.26 36.08 -19.82
CA GLY A 87 5.68 37.39 -20.32
C GLY A 87 5.30 38.53 -19.37
N ALA A 88 4.10 38.48 -18.79
CA ALA A 88 3.66 39.46 -17.78
C ALA A 88 4.49 39.40 -16.48
N ALA A 89 5.03 38.22 -16.14
CA ALA A 89 5.95 38.04 -15.01
C ALA A 89 7.41 38.47 -15.33
N GLY A 90 7.69 38.96 -16.54
CA GLY A 90 9.02 39.42 -16.94
C GLY A 90 9.92 38.34 -17.55
N GLY A 91 9.39 37.15 -17.83
CA GLY A 91 10.14 36.03 -18.41
C GLY A 91 9.90 35.85 -19.91
N THR A 92 10.75 35.06 -20.55
CA THR A 92 10.54 34.55 -21.91
C THR A 92 10.24 33.05 -21.86
N ALA A 93 9.13 32.65 -22.50
CA ALA A 93 8.65 31.27 -22.48
C ALA A 93 8.98 30.52 -23.79
N ASP A 94 9.63 29.37 -23.67
CA ASP A 94 9.76 28.38 -24.75
C ASP A 94 8.83 27.18 -24.46
N ILE A 95 7.59 27.26 -24.96
CA ILE A 95 6.58 26.22 -24.74
C ILE A 95 6.39 25.39 -26.01
N THR A 96 6.64 24.09 -25.91
CA THR A 96 6.34 23.11 -26.96
C THR A 96 4.90 22.63 -26.83
N VAL A 97 4.11 22.80 -27.89
CA VAL A 97 2.73 22.28 -27.94
C VAL A 97 2.74 20.83 -28.39
N SER A 98 2.75 19.89 -27.45
CA SER A 98 2.85 18.46 -27.73
C SER A 98 2.38 17.61 -26.54
N ASP A 99 2.09 16.34 -26.79
CA ASP A 99 2.08 15.34 -25.72
C ASP A 99 3.52 15.19 -25.19
N PHE A 100 3.71 15.35 -23.88
CA PHE A 100 5.03 15.26 -23.25
C PHE A 100 5.76 13.94 -23.57
N PHE A 101 5.02 12.83 -23.70
CA PHE A 101 5.59 11.53 -24.04
C PHE A 101 5.98 11.40 -25.53
N MET A 102 5.72 12.42 -26.35
CA MET A 102 6.21 12.53 -27.72
C MET A 102 7.46 13.39 -27.85
N VAL A 103 7.82 14.12 -26.79
CA VAL A 103 9.05 14.91 -26.77
C VAL A 103 10.20 13.97 -26.38
N GLU A 104 11.22 13.91 -27.22
CA GLU A 104 12.39 13.07 -26.99
C GLU A 104 13.22 13.63 -25.82
N ALA A 105 13.54 12.76 -24.87
CA ALA A 105 14.31 13.14 -23.69
C ALA A 105 15.75 13.49 -24.08
N SER A 106 16.21 14.65 -23.63
CA SER A 106 17.60 15.09 -23.80
C SER A 106 18.08 15.80 -22.55
N ALA A 107 19.26 15.39 -22.05
CA ALA A 107 19.85 15.87 -20.81
C ALA A 107 20.29 17.34 -20.91
N THR A 108 19.34 18.26 -20.76
CA THR A 108 19.48 19.68 -21.13
C THR A 108 19.13 20.63 -20.01
N PHE A 109 18.37 20.17 -19.00
CA PHE A 109 17.84 20.99 -17.93
C PHE A 109 18.54 20.72 -16.60
N ASP A 110 18.68 21.77 -15.80
CA ASP A 110 19.26 21.73 -14.46
C ASP A 110 18.17 21.45 -13.41
N ALA A 111 16.96 21.95 -13.67
CA ALA A 111 15.80 21.75 -12.81
C ALA A 111 14.55 21.40 -13.63
N ILE A 112 13.79 20.44 -13.13
CA ILE A 112 12.44 20.14 -13.62
C ILE A 112 11.47 20.32 -12.47
N ILE A 113 10.45 21.15 -12.69
CA ILE A 113 9.44 21.46 -11.68
C ILE A 113 8.04 21.30 -12.27
N GLY A 114 7.03 20.99 -11.46
CA GLY A 114 5.66 20.93 -11.99
C GLY A 114 4.68 20.12 -11.16
N ASN A 115 3.43 20.08 -11.65
CA ASN A 115 2.36 19.24 -11.14
C ASN A 115 1.80 18.36 -12.28
N PRO A 116 2.35 17.14 -12.47
CA PRO A 116 1.88 16.23 -13.51
C PRO A 116 0.39 15.87 -13.37
N PRO A 117 -0.33 15.56 -14.46
CA PRO A 117 -1.74 15.18 -14.38
C PRO A 117 -1.93 13.81 -13.69
N PHE A 118 -2.98 13.66 -12.87
CA PHE A 118 -3.28 12.44 -12.09
C PHE A 118 -4.41 11.60 -12.73
N ILE A 119 -4.23 11.14 -13.97
CA ILE A 119 -5.26 10.38 -14.70
C ILE A 119 -5.19 8.90 -14.29
N ARG A 120 -6.31 8.37 -13.76
CA ARG A 120 -6.42 6.97 -13.35
C ARG A 120 -6.37 6.01 -14.54
N TYR A 121 -5.88 4.80 -14.29
CA TYR A 121 -5.69 3.78 -15.34
C TYR A 121 -6.97 3.37 -16.09
N GLN A 122 -8.15 3.57 -15.48
CA GLN A 122 -9.44 3.24 -16.11
C GLN A 122 -9.79 4.25 -17.21
N ASP A 123 -9.40 5.51 -17.03
CA ASP A 123 -9.67 6.61 -17.94
C ASP A 123 -8.50 6.83 -18.92
N TRP A 124 -7.34 6.20 -18.65
CA TRP A 124 -6.15 6.26 -19.48
C TRP A 124 -6.00 4.99 -20.34
N THR A 125 -6.46 5.05 -21.59
CA THR A 125 -6.45 3.91 -22.52
C THR A 125 -5.82 4.24 -23.88
N GLY A 126 -5.45 3.22 -24.64
CA GLY A 126 -4.96 3.36 -26.02
C GLY A 126 -3.50 3.82 -26.16
N ALA A 127 -3.17 4.35 -27.35
CA ALA A 127 -1.80 4.64 -27.79
C ALA A 127 -1.04 5.67 -26.93
N GLN A 128 -1.74 6.51 -26.18
CA GLN A 128 -1.10 7.46 -25.26
C GLN A 128 -0.48 6.74 -24.06
N ARG A 129 -1.19 5.75 -23.50
CA ARG A 129 -0.68 4.94 -22.39
C ARG A 129 0.53 4.11 -22.80
N ASP A 130 0.49 3.52 -23.99
CA ASP A 130 1.60 2.68 -24.47
C ASP A 130 2.86 3.52 -24.69
N ARG A 131 2.72 4.75 -25.22
CA ARG A 131 3.82 5.72 -25.34
C ARG A 131 4.40 6.12 -23.98
N ALA A 132 3.56 6.45 -23.02
CA ALA A 132 4.02 6.82 -21.69
C ALA A 132 4.76 5.67 -20.97
N ARG A 133 4.29 4.44 -21.14
CA ARG A 133 4.99 3.24 -20.63
C ARG A 133 6.33 3.03 -21.34
N PHE A 134 6.38 3.26 -22.66
CA PHE A 134 7.63 3.19 -23.42
C PHE A 134 8.62 4.26 -22.97
N ALA A 135 8.18 5.51 -22.81
CA ALA A 135 9.00 6.60 -22.32
C ALA A 135 9.56 6.32 -20.91
N ALA A 136 8.74 5.82 -19.99
CA ALA A 136 9.19 5.40 -18.67
C ALA A 136 10.19 4.22 -18.74
N LEU A 137 9.98 3.26 -19.64
CA LEU A 137 10.87 2.12 -19.82
C LEU A 137 12.24 2.52 -20.37
N GLN A 138 12.32 3.53 -21.23
CA GLN A 138 13.59 4.10 -21.69
C GLN A 138 14.44 4.65 -20.54
N GLN A 139 13.80 5.02 -19.43
CA GLN A 139 14.45 5.48 -18.20
C GLN A 139 14.61 4.34 -17.16
N GLY A 140 14.39 3.08 -17.56
CA GLY A 140 14.53 1.90 -16.71
C GLY A 140 13.31 1.57 -15.82
N VAL A 141 12.18 2.26 -16.01
CA VAL A 141 10.99 2.13 -15.15
C VAL A 141 9.90 1.30 -15.83
N GLY A 142 9.79 0.03 -15.43
CA GLY A 142 8.75 -0.89 -15.92
C GLY A 142 7.37 -0.65 -15.29
N LEU A 143 6.52 0.14 -15.95
CA LEU A 143 5.16 0.44 -15.46
C LEU A 143 4.12 -0.61 -15.87
N THR A 144 3.21 -0.94 -14.95
CA THR A 144 2.08 -1.86 -15.19
C THR A 144 0.88 -1.12 -15.79
N GLY A 145 -0.09 -1.84 -16.37
CA GLY A 145 -1.34 -1.26 -16.88
C GLY A 145 -2.27 -0.66 -15.81
N LEU A 146 -1.93 -0.80 -14.52
CA LEU A 146 -2.67 -0.20 -13.39
C LEU A 146 -2.08 1.17 -12.97
N SER A 147 -1.01 1.62 -13.62
CA SER A 147 -0.29 2.84 -13.22
C SER A 147 -1.04 4.09 -13.65
N SER A 148 -1.14 5.07 -12.75
CA SER A 148 -1.62 6.42 -13.07
C SER A 148 -0.58 7.19 -13.88
N SER A 149 -1.01 8.21 -14.64
CA SER A 149 -0.15 8.95 -15.58
C SER A 149 1.06 9.62 -14.94
N TRP A 150 0.93 10.12 -13.72
CA TRP A 150 2.03 10.78 -13.00
C TRP A 150 3.29 9.91 -12.89
N ALA A 151 3.15 8.59 -12.81
CA ALA A 151 4.27 7.67 -12.68
C ALA A 151 5.18 7.70 -13.91
N ALA A 152 4.59 7.81 -15.11
CA ALA A 152 5.35 7.95 -16.34
C ALA A 152 5.96 9.34 -16.49
N PHE A 153 5.26 10.39 -16.03
CA PHE A 153 5.80 11.75 -16.00
C PHE A 153 7.06 11.85 -15.15
N VAL A 154 7.08 11.24 -13.95
CA VAL A 154 8.27 11.23 -13.08
C VAL A 154 9.47 10.62 -13.80
N ALA A 155 9.30 9.41 -14.34
CA ALA A 155 10.36 8.70 -15.04
C ALA A 155 10.85 9.47 -16.27
N HIS A 156 9.94 9.86 -17.17
CA HIS A 156 10.28 10.55 -18.42
C HIS A 156 10.93 11.91 -18.16
N SER A 157 10.44 12.67 -17.17
CA SER A 157 11.03 13.96 -16.76
C SER A 157 12.50 13.82 -16.41
N ALA A 158 12.88 12.82 -15.61
CA ALA A 158 14.27 12.64 -15.22
C ALA A 158 15.23 12.44 -16.40
N GLY A 159 14.76 11.90 -17.55
CA GLY A 159 15.55 11.80 -18.77
C GLY A 159 15.96 13.14 -19.40
N PHE A 160 15.34 14.25 -18.99
CA PHE A 160 15.68 15.60 -19.43
C PHE A 160 16.72 16.30 -18.54
N LEU A 161 17.05 15.72 -17.38
CA LEU A 161 18.01 16.28 -16.43
C LEU A 161 19.45 16.03 -16.88
N LYS A 162 20.30 17.04 -16.72
CA LYS A 162 21.76 16.85 -16.72
C LYS A 162 22.17 16.05 -15.47
N PRO A 163 23.32 15.35 -15.49
CA PRO A 163 23.91 14.80 -14.27
C PRO A 163 24.05 15.88 -13.19
N GLY A 164 23.58 15.59 -11.97
CA GLY A 164 23.47 16.56 -10.87
C GLY A 164 22.18 17.40 -10.86
N GLY A 165 21.29 17.20 -11.83
CA GLY A 165 20.02 17.93 -11.94
C GLY A 165 19.00 17.59 -10.85
N ARG A 166 17.96 18.43 -10.75
CA ARG A 166 16.98 18.44 -9.66
C ARG A 166 15.56 18.27 -10.18
N LEU A 167 14.76 17.45 -9.50
CA LEU A 167 13.37 17.18 -9.81
C LEU A 167 12.48 17.58 -8.63
N GLY A 168 11.59 18.56 -8.85
CA GLY A 168 10.66 19.10 -7.87
C GLY A 168 9.20 18.95 -8.32
N LEU A 169 8.49 17.92 -7.89
CA LEU A 169 7.14 17.62 -8.40
C LEU A 169 6.08 17.56 -7.29
N VAL A 170 4.87 17.99 -7.63
CA VAL A 170 3.66 17.69 -6.84
C VAL A 170 3.07 16.37 -7.34
N LEU A 171 3.01 15.37 -6.48
CA LEU A 171 2.54 14.03 -6.83
C LEU A 171 1.42 13.57 -5.88
N PRO A 172 0.60 12.58 -6.26
CA PRO A 172 -0.38 12.05 -5.33
C PRO A 172 0.32 11.23 -4.25
N ALA A 173 -0.24 11.24 -3.04
CA ALA A 173 0.21 10.41 -1.91
C ALA A 173 0.14 8.91 -2.22
N GLU A 174 -0.48 8.51 -3.34
CA GLU A 174 -0.37 7.17 -3.91
C GLU A 174 1.09 6.74 -4.05
N LEU A 175 2.02 7.64 -4.43
CA LEU A 175 3.45 7.37 -4.52
C LEU A 175 3.98 6.64 -3.28
N LEU A 176 3.49 7.04 -2.10
CA LEU A 176 3.92 6.50 -0.82
C LEU A 176 3.56 5.02 -0.63
N SER A 177 2.40 4.57 -1.13
CA SER A 177 1.81 3.32 -0.65
C SER A 177 1.29 2.38 -1.74
N VAL A 178 1.04 2.84 -2.96
CA VAL A 178 0.50 1.95 -4.00
C VAL A 178 1.58 1.05 -4.58
N ASN A 179 1.19 -0.18 -4.93
CA ASN A 179 2.13 -1.18 -5.44
C ASN A 179 2.69 -0.81 -6.81
N TYR A 180 1.89 -0.21 -7.69
CA TYR A 180 2.36 0.15 -9.03
C TYR A 180 3.46 1.24 -8.99
N ALA A 181 3.55 2.00 -7.90
CA ALA A 181 4.56 3.03 -7.69
C ALA A 181 5.90 2.47 -7.16
N ALA A 182 5.98 1.18 -6.81
CA ALA A 182 7.24 0.54 -6.39
C ALA A 182 8.42 0.77 -7.35
N PRO A 183 8.29 0.56 -8.68
CA PRO A 183 9.38 0.86 -9.61
C PRO A 183 9.75 2.36 -9.65
N VAL A 184 8.82 3.27 -9.36
CA VAL A 184 9.09 4.71 -9.31
C VAL A 184 9.83 5.10 -8.03
N ARG A 185 9.44 4.55 -6.87
CA ARG A 185 10.16 4.76 -5.61
C ARG A 185 11.60 4.28 -5.70
N ARG A 186 11.79 3.07 -6.23
CA ARG A 186 13.11 2.52 -6.52
C ARG A 186 13.92 3.42 -7.44
N PHE A 187 13.31 3.83 -8.55
CA PHE A 187 13.94 4.73 -9.52
C PHE A 187 14.45 6.02 -8.87
N LEU A 188 13.64 6.65 -8.02
CA LEU A 188 14.05 7.88 -7.30
C LEU A 188 15.26 7.61 -6.39
N LEU A 189 15.24 6.54 -5.60
CA LEU A 189 16.29 6.21 -4.63
C LEU A 189 17.60 5.76 -5.27
N GLU A 190 17.52 5.12 -6.43
CA GLU A 190 18.69 4.57 -7.14
C GLU A 190 19.36 5.57 -8.07
N ASN A 191 18.66 6.62 -8.51
CA ASN A 191 19.17 7.54 -9.52
C ASN A 191 19.35 8.98 -9.03
N PHE A 192 18.95 9.32 -7.80
CA PHE A 192 19.19 10.62 -7.20
C PHE A 192 20.03 10.47 -5.93
N ALA A 193 20.90 11.44 -5.65
CA ALA A 193 21.73 11.46 -4.45
C ALA A 193 20.96 11.80 -3.18
N THR A 194 19.87 12.57 -3.29
CA THR A 194 18.93 12.75 -2.19
C THR A 194 17.50 12.71 -2.70
N VAL A 195 16.60 12.17 -1.89
CA VAL A 195 15.16 12.21 -2.14
C VAL A 195 14.50 12.73 -0.87
N GLU A 196 13.80 13.84 -0.97
CA GLU A 196 13.02 14.41 0.13
C GLU A 196 11.53 14.49 -0.26
N LEU A 197 10.67 14.17 0.70
CA LEU A 197 9.22 14.14 0.55
C LEU A 197 8.60 15.06 1.58
N VAL A 198 7.71 15.95 1.16
CA VAL A 198 6.92 16.79 2.09
C VAL A 198 5.48 16.32 2.05
N VAL A 199 4.99 15.82 3.18
CA VAL A 199 3.59 15.41 3.37
C VAL A 199 2.85 16.44 4.21
N PHE A 200 1.54 16.56 3.96
CA PHE A 200 0.68 17.53 4.61
C PHE A 200 -0.30 16.87 5.58
N ASP A 201 -0.57 17.51 6.72
CA ASP A 201 -1.61 17.08 7.67
C ASP A 201 -3.01 17.40 7.17
N GLU A 202 -3.15 18.55 6.52
CA GLU A 202 -4.40 19.04 5.95
C GLU A 202 -4.39 18.88 4.44
N GLN A 203 -5.59 18.72 3.86
CA GLN A 203 -5.74 18.65 2.43
C GLN A 203 -5.37 19.99 1.79
N VAL A 204 -4.32 19.99 0.97
CA VAL A 204 -3.76 21.23 0.39
C VAL A 204 -4.57 21.76 -0.79
N PHE A 205 -5.33 20.87 -1.43
CA PHE A 205 -6.15 21.17 -2.59
C PHE A 205 -7.63 21.00 -2.22
N PRO A 206 -8.41 22.09 -2.08
CA PRO A 206 -9.80 22.05 -1.63
C PRO A 206 -10.71 21.14 -2.47
N ASP A 207 -10.42 21.03 -3.78
CA ASP A 207 -11.22 20.29 -4.76
C ASP A 207 -10.58 18.96 -5.20
N ALA A 208 -9.47 18.53 -4.58
CA ALA A 208 -8.82 17.28 -4.96
C ALA A 208 -9.52 16.06 -4.35
N GLU A 209 -9.55 14.95 -5.09
CA GLU A 209 -10.00 13.66 -4.55
C GLU A 209 -8.86 12.85 -3.89
N ALA A 210 -7.63 13.35 -3.95
CA ALA A 210 -6.43 12.65 -3.48
C ALA A 210 -5.51 13.58 -2.68
N ASP A 211 -4.96 13.04 -1.59
CA ASP A 211 -3.87 13.67 -0.85
C ASP A 211 -2.63 13.83 -1.75
N THR A 212 -1.83 14.87 -1.53
CA THR A 212 -0.63 15.17 -2.31
C THR A 212 0.64 15.12 -1.47
N VAL A 213 1.77 14.86 -2.13
CA VAL A 213 3.12 14.88 -1.58
C VAL A 213 4.01 15.75 -2.49
N LEU A 214 4.86 16.59 -1.91
CA LEU A 214 5.91 17.25 -2.67
C LEU A 214 7.12 16.33 -2.72
N VAL A 215 7.67 16.10 -3.92
CA VAL A 215 8.87 15.30 -4.12
C VAL A 215 9.99 16.21 -4.57
N LYS A 216 11.11 16.13 -3.86
CA LYS A 216 12.32 16.91 -4.06
C LYS A 216 13.50 15.96 -4.19
N ALA A 217 13.87 15.60 -5.42
CA ALA A 217 14.97 14.70 -5.70
C ALA A 217 16.16 15.46 -6.33
N ASP A 218 17.34 15.34 -5.74
CA ASP A 218 18.56 16.08 -6.13
C ASP A 218 19.71 15.13 -6.47
N GLY A 219 20.61 15.57 -7.35
CA GLY A 219 21.79 14.80 -7.73
C GLY A 219 21.46 13.68 -8.70
N TRP A 220 20.72 13.97 -9.78
CA TRP A 220 20.45 12.98 -10.84
C TRP A 220 21.73 12.30 -11.35
N GLN A 221 21.74 10.97 -11.42
CA GLN A 221 22.87 10.12 -11.82
C GLN A 221 24.16 10.35 -11.00
N GLN A 222 24.03 10.77 -9.74
CA GLN A 222 25.12 10.77 -8.78
C GLN A 222 25.04 9.53 -7.86
N VAL A 223 25.83 9.50 -6.78
CA VAL A 223 25.81 8.40 -5.81
C VAL A 223 24.37 8.20 -5.30
N PRO A 224 23.79 7.00 -5.40
CA PRO A 224 22.41 6.76 -5.00
C PRO A 224 22.12 7.13 -3.54
N ALA A 225 20.96 7.73 -3.28
CA ALA A 225 20.53 8.11 -1.94
C ALA A 225 20.39 6.91 -1.01
N GLY A 226 19.90 5.78 -1.54
CA GLY A 226 19.56 4.57 -0.77
C GLY A 226 18.44 4.76 0.27
N SER A 227 18.01 5.99 0.52
CA SER A 227 17.03 6.40 1.53
C SER A 227 16.31 7.69 1.10
N ALA A 228 15.14 7.97 1.68
CA ALA A 228 14.41 9.22 1.46
C ALA A 228 14.14 9.93 2.79
N VAL A 229 14.17 11.26 2.81
CA VAL A 229 13.81 12.05 3.98
C VAL A 229 12.34 12.43 3.88
N LEU A 230 11.54 12.13 4.91
CA LEU A 230 10.15 12.56 4.98
C LEU A 230 10.03 13.75 5.94
N ARG A 231 9.46 14.84 5.46
CA ARG A 231 9.13 16.03 6.24
C ARG A 231 7.62 16.20 6.31
N GLN A 232 7.16 16.71 7.44
CA GLN A 232 5.77 16.99 7.69
C GLN A 232 5.56 18.50 7.74
N ALA A 233 4.54 18.96 7.02
CA ALA A 233 4.03 20.32 7.08
C ALA A 233 2.54 20.26 7.43
N ARG A 234 2.00 21.29 8.10
CA ARG A 234 0.56 21.29 8.37
C ARG A 234 -0.24 21.53 7.08
N ASN A 235 0.19 22.51 6.29
CA ASN A 235 -0.46 22.96 5.05
C ASN A 235 0.51 23.80 4.20
N ALA A 236 0.05 24.30 3.04
CA ALA A 236 0.89 25.10 2.14
C ALA A 236 1.46 26.38 2.76
N SER A 237 0.78 26.99 3.74
CA SER A 237 1.25 28.22 4.40
C SER A 237 2.30 28.00 5.49
N THR A 238 2.62 26.73 5.83
CA THR A 238 3.61 26.37 6.84
C THR A 238 4.87 25.71 6.26
N LEU A 239 5.04 25.77 4.92
CA LEU A 239 6.20 25.20 4.22
C LEU A 239 7.55 25.86 4.58
N GLU A 240 7.55 27.07 5.13
CA GLU A 240 8.77 27.73 5.64
C GLU A 240 9.19 27.21 7.02
N ALA A 241 8.23 26.68 7.79
CA ALA A 241 8.42 26.13 9.13
C ALA A 241 8.34 24.59 9.12
N LEU A 242 9.04 23.95 8.17
CA LEU A 242 9.09 22.49 8.10
C LEU A 242 9.56 21.93 9.44
N GLU A 243 8.78 21.00 10.01
CA GLU A 243 9.20 20.27 11.20
C GLU A 243 10.51 19.51 10.91
N THR A 244 11.28 19.20 11.96
CA THR A 244 12.54 18.46 11.84
C THR A 244 12.28 17.17 11.05
N GLY A 245 12.85 17.10 9.85
CA GLY A 245 12.62 16.00 8.92
C GLY A 245 13.11 14.69 9.51
N THR A 246 12.34 13.62 9.31
CA THR A 246 12.79 12.29 9.74
C THR A 246 13.34 11.52 8.55
N ALA A 247 14.56 11.02 8.68
CA ALA A 247 15.17 10.18 7.67
C ALA A 247 14.45 8.82 7.62
N TRP A 248 13.99 8.42 6.44
CA TRP A 248 13.41 7.11 6.20
C TRP A 248 14.39 6.31 5.32
N ALA A 249 14.92 5.22 5.85
CA ALA A 249 15.70 4.25 5.08
C ALA A 249 14.81 3.03 4.78
N PRO A 250 14.55 2.69 3.51
CA PRO A 250 13.97 1.40 3.18
C PRO A 250 14.88 0.27 3.63
N ILE A 251 14.30 -0.89 3.94
CA ILE A 251 15.03 -2.16 3.91
C ILE A 251 15.22 -2.61 2.45
N ASP A 252 14.27 -2.28 1.57
CA ASP A 252 14.33 -2.47 0.10
C ASP A 252 13.82 -1.21 -0.62
N THR A 253 14.53 -0.75 -1.65
CA THR A 253 14.21 0.47 -2.43
C THR A 253 12.82 0.45 -3.07
N THR A 254 12.15 -0.70 -3.14
CA THR A 254 10.78 -0.89 -3.62
C THR A 254 9.69 -0.71 -2.54
N GLU A 255 10.09 -0.64 -1.26
CA GLU A 255 9.18 -0.56 -0.11
C GLU A 255 8.28 0.67 -0.13
N ARG A 256 7.13 0.56 0.54
CA ARG A 256 6.20 1.67 0.70
C ARG A 256 6.80 2.68 1.68
N TRP A 257 6.64 3.96 1.36
CA TRP A 257 7.03 5.08 2.21
C TRP A 257 5.89 5.33 3.20
N THR A 258 5.89 4.67 4.36
CA THR A 258 4.88 4.95 5.39
C THR A 258 5.13 6.34 5.96
N ALA A 259 4.09 7.19 5.95
CA ALA A 259 4.20 8.60 6.33
C ALA A 259 4.51 8.87 7.82
N LEU A 260 4.73 7.82 8.62
CA LEU A 260 5.24 7.92 9.97
C LEU A 260 6.64 7.34 9.94
N ALA A 261 7.62 8.19 10.19
CA ALA A 261 8.96 7.73 10.34
C ALA A 261 9.09 7.00 11.68
N LEU A 262 9.68 5.82 11.62
CA LEU A 262 10.08 5.09 12.81
C LEU A 262 11.14 5.93 13.54
N SER A 263 11.19 5.82 14.86
CA SER A 263 12.27 6.45 15.60
C SER A 263 13.63 5.93 15.11
N PRO A 264 14.71 6.73 15.14
CA PRO A 264 16.04 6.27 14.76
C PRO A 264 16.50 5.02 15.53
N VAL A 265 16.04 4.89 16.79
CA VAL A 265 16.28 3.71 17.63
C VAL A 265 15.63 2.47 17.03
N THR A 266 14.38 2.56 16.60
CA THR A 266 13.67 1.46 15.93
C THR A 266 14.33 1.08 14.60
N VAL A 267 14.71 2.06 13.78
CA VAL A 267 15.39 1.79 12.49
C VAL A 267 16.70 1.05 12.72
N ALA A 268 17.53 1.51 13.66
CA ALA A 268 18.79 0.85 14.00
C ALA A 268 18.58 -0.57 14.57
N ALA A 269 17.55 -0.76 15.40
CA ALA A 269 17.20 -2.08 15.93
C ALA A 269 16.74 -3.04 14.82
N MET A 270 15.89 -2.58 13.89
CA MET A 270 15.43 -3.39 12.76
C MET A 270 16.58 -3.79 11.84
N ALA A 271 17.48 -2.85 11.49
CA ALA A 271 18.65 -3.15 10.68
C ALA A 271 19.52 -4.25 11.34
N ARG A 272 19.80 -4.11 12.64
CA ARG A 272 20.56 -5.12 13.37
C ARG A 272 19.86 -6.48 13.41
N LEU A 273 18.55 -6.52 13.69
CA LEU A 273 17.77 -7.76 13.73
C LEU A 273 17.76 -8.48 12.38
N SER A 274 17.79 -7.72 11.28
CA SER A 274 17.95 -8.25 9.93
C SER A 274 19.35 -8.80 9.72
N ASP A 275 20.41 -8.08 10.12
CA ASP A 275 21.81 -8.49 9.94
C ASP A 275 22.13 -9.79 10.68
N VAL A 276 21.56 -10.00 11.88
CA VAL A 276 21.75 -11.24 12.65
C VAL A 276 20.68 -12.30 12.36
N GLU A 277 19.82 -12.08 11.37
CA GLU A 277 18.72 -12.99 10.98
C GLU A 277 17.83 -13.42 12.16
N ALA A 278 17.64 -12.54 13.15
CA ALA A 278 16.74 -12.81 14.29
C ALA A 278 15.27 -12.75 13.86
N PHE A 279 14.98 -11.96 12.84
CA PHE A 279 13.68 -11.89 12.18
C PHE A 279 13.81 -12.18 10.69
N VAL A 280 12.85 -12.94 10.17
CA VAL A 280 12.78 -13.34 8.77
C VAL A 280 11.38 -13.09 8.20
N PRO A 281 11.23 -12.93 6.88
CA PRO A 281 9.92 -12.91 6.23
C PRO A 281 9.08 -14.18 6.52
N LEU A 282 7.76 -14.07 6.59
CA LEU A 282 6.88 -15.23 6.80
C LEU A 282 7.03 -16.28 5.69
N GLU A 283 7.38 -15.87 4.47
CA GLU A 283 7.63 -16.80 3.35
C GLU A 283 8.75 -17.81 3.63
N THR A 284 9.68 -17.50 4.56
CA THR A 284 10.68 -18.47 5.03
C THR A 284 10.02 -19.72 5.62
N TYR A 285 8.87 -19.58 6.29
CA TYR A 285 8.12 -20.69 6.85
C TYR A 285 7.24 -21.41 5.83
N GLY A 286 6.81 -20.72 4.76
CA GLY A 286 6.03 -21.30 3.67
C GLY A 286 5.05 -20.32 3.01
N ASP A 287 4.29 -20.83 2.04
CA ASP A 287 3.48 -20.01 1.15
C ASP A 287 2.19 -19.49 1.80
N THR A 288 1.87 -18.21 1.59
CA THR A 288 0.57 -17.63 1.92
C THR A 288 -0.38 -17.69 0.73
N SER A 289 -1.61 -18.17 0.92
CA SER A 289 -2.61 -18.22 -0.16
C SER A 289 -4.01 -17.77 0.25
N LEU A 290 -4.74 -17.27 -0.75
CA LEU A 290 -6.17 -16.97 -0.65
C LEU A 290 -6.98 -18.26 -0.55
N GLY A 291 -8.03 -18.23 0.28
CA GLY A 291 -8.98 -19.34 0.36
C GLY A 291 -9.94 -19.41 -0.83
N ALA A 292 -10.78 -20.44 -0.80
CA ALA A 292 -11.74 -20.69 -1.87
C ALA A 292 -12.75 -19.53 -2.04
N VAL A 293 -13.02 -19.17 -3.29
CA VAL A 293 -14.04 -18.16 -3.65
C VAL A 293 -15.29 -18.88 -4.14
N THR A 294 -16.32 -18.92 -3.29
CA THR A 294 -17.57 -19.64 -3.61
C THR A 294 -18.39 -18.92 -4.68
N GLY A 295 -18.47 -17.58 -4.61
CA GLY A 295 -19.40 -16.75 -5.38
C GLY A 295 -20.74 -16.50 -4.68
N GLY A 296 -21.02 -17.19 -3.57
CA GLY A 296 -22.28 -17.12 -2.86
C GLY A 296 -22.22 -17.87 -1.53
N ASN A 297 -21.48 -17.35 -0.54
CA ASN A 297 -21.24 -18.05 0.72
C ASN A 297 -22.54 -18.52 1.39
N ARG A 298 -23.61 -17.73 1.36
CA ARG A 298 -24.92 -18.10 1.94
C ARG A 298 -25.49 -19.42 1.43
N TYR A 299 -25.22 -19.77 0.17
CA TYR A 299 -25.65 -21.03 -0.44
C TYR A 299 -24.64 -22.15 -0.16
N PHE A 300 -23.34 -21.87 -0.34
CA PHE A 300 -22.32 -22.92 -0.28
C PHE A 300 -21.92 -23.33 1.14
N THR A 301 -22.05 -22.44 2.13
CA THR A 301 -21.61 -22.70 3.50
C THR A 301 -22.80 -23.02 4.39
N LEU A 302 -22.74 -24.14 5.09
CA LEU A 302 -23.86 -24.70 5.85
C LEU A 302 -23.48 -24.87 7.33
N SER A 303 -24.41 -24.50 8.22
CA SER A 303 -24.30 -24.85 9.63
C SER A 303 -24.58 -26.34 9.86
N PRO A 304 -24.11 -26.95 10.96
CA PRO A 304 -24.45 -28.33 11.28
C PRO A 304 -25.97 -28.59 11.34
N THR A 305 -26.76 -27.62 11.80
CA THR A 305 -28.22 -27.71 11.81
C THR A 305 -28.78 -27.76 10.39
N ARG A 306 -28.32 -26.85 9.51
CA ARG A 306 -28.78 -26.83 8.12
C ARG A 306 -28.41 -28.09 7.34
N VAL A 307 -27.23 -28.66 7.61
CA VAL A 307 -26.81 -29.95 7.04
C VAL A 307 -27.78 -31.07 7.42
N ARG A 308 -28.21 -31.12 8.70
CA ARG A 308 -29.17 -32.13 9.18
C ARG A 308 -30.55 -31.95 8.54
N GLU A 309 -31.06 -30.72 8.47
CA GLU A 309 -32.34 -30.41 7.82
C GLU A 309 -32.38 -30.84 6.35
N LEU A 310 -31.29 -30.58 5.62
CA LEU A 310 -31.18 -30.93 4.21
C LEU A 310 -30.90 -32.42 3.98
N GLY A 311 -30.51 -33.16 5.02
CA GLY A 311 -30.12 -34.57 4.92
C GLY A 311 -28.89 -34.79 4.04
N ILE A 312 -27.98 -33.83 3.97
CA ILE A 312 -26.76 -33.93 3.15
C ILE A 312 -25.72 -34.76 3.91
N PRO A 313 -25.21 -35.87 3.34
CA PRO A 313 -24.23 -36.72 4.02
C PRO A 313 -22.83 -36.10 4.01
N GLN A 314 -22.00 -36.48 4.99
CA GLN A 314 -20.63 -35.97 5.13
C GLN A 314 -19.75 -36.16 3.89
N ARG A 315 -19.96 -37.22 3.08
CA ARG A 315 -19.20 -37.44 1.84
C ARG A 315 -19.37 -36.34 0.79
N ASP A 316 -20.46 -35.57 0.89
CA ASP A 316 -20.77 -34.43 0.00
C ASP A 316 -20.46 -33.08 0.66
N LEU A 317 -19.69 -33.09 1.75
CA LEU A 317 -19.32 -31.92 2.52
C LEU A 317 -17.81 -31.86 2.73
N LEU A 318 -17.28 -30.65 2.87
CA LEU A 318 -15.95 -30.40 3.38
C LEU A 318 -16.00 -29.56 4.64
N ARG A 319 -15.14 -29.89 5.61
CA ARG A 319 -14.96 -29.08 6.81
C ARG A 319 -14.25 -27.78 6.43
N ILE A 320 -14.82 -26.65 6.83
CA ILE A 320 -14.21 -25.32 6.62
C ILE A 320 -14.20 -24.52 7.91
N SER A 321 -13.18 -23.67 8.09
CA SER A 321 -13.30 -22.52 8.98
C SER A 321 -14.50 -21.69 8.50
N PRO A 322 -15.43 -21.30 9.40
CA PRO A 322 -16.60 -20.53 8.99
C PRO A 322 -16.18 -19.19 8.35
N PRO A 323 -17.04 -18.61 7.48
CA PRO A 323 -16.75 -17.31 6.87
C PRO A 323 -16.49 -16.22 7.91
N GLY A 324 -15.46 -15.40 7.67
CA GLY A 324 -15.00 -14.39 8.61
C GLY A 324 -13.81 -14.87 9.44
N SER A 325 -13.30 -14.01 10.32
CA SER A 325 -12.05 -14.25 11.04
C SER A 325 -12.14 -14.01 12.55
N SER A 326 -13.29 -13.60 13.10
CA SER A 326 -13.44 -13.22 14.51
C SER A 326 -13.13 -14.35 15.48
N HIS A 327 -13.33 -15.60 15.10
CA HIS A 327 -13.00 -16.80 15.88
C HIS A 327 -11.50 -17.16 15.84
N LEU A 328 -10.73 -16.58 14.92
CA LEU A 328 -9.29 -16.82 14.76
C LEU A 328 -8.48 -15.74 15.50
N ARG A 329 -8.83 -15.51 16.76
CA ARG A 329 -8.14 -14.58 17.67
C ARG A 329 -7.38 -15.29 18.79
N GLY A 330 -7.40 -16.63 18.80
CA GLY A 330 -6.60 -17.47 19.69
C GLY A 330 -5.42 -18.13 18.97
N LEU A 331 -4.64 -18.92 19.70
CA LEU A 331 -3.42 -19.54 19.20
C LEU A 331 -3.69 -20.76 18.28
N ALA A 332 -4.80 -21.46 18.51
CA ALA A 332 -5.18 -22.63 17.72
C ALA A 332 -6.71 -22.76 17.54
N LEU A 333 -7.13 -23.21 16.36
CA LEU A 333 -8.50 -23.68 16.11
C LEU A 333 -8.56 -25.17 16.49
N THR A 334 -9.07 -25.45 17.68
CA THR A 334 -9.19 -26.81 18.23
C THR A 334 -10.48 -27.50 17.82
N LYS A 335 -10.55 -28.83 17.99
CA LYS A 335 -11.78 -29.60 17.78
C LYS A 335 -12.93 -29.08 18.66
N SER A 336 -12.66 -28.75 19.92
CA SER A 336 -13.66 -28.21 20.85
C SER A 336 -14.13 -26.81 20.45
N ALA A 337 -13.23 -25.94 20.00
CA ALA A 337 -13.60 -24.63 19.45
C ALA A 337 -14.47 -24.77 18.18
N MET A 338 -14.10 -25.69 17.28
CA MET A 338 -14.86 -25.97 16.07
C MET A 338 -16.27 -26.53 16.35
N THR A 339 -16.41 -27.37 17.37
CA THR A 339 -17.72 -27.87 17.81
C THR A 339 -18.59 -26.75 18.37
N ARG A 340 -18.04 -25.87 19.21
CA ARG A 340 -18.76 -24.70 19.75
C ARG A 340 -19.25 -23.77 18.64
N LEU A 341 -18.38 -23.43 17.68
CA LEU A 341 -18.79 -22.63 16.51
C LEU A 341 -19.99 -23.25 15.80
N GLY A 342 -19.97 -24.58 15.60
CA GLY A 342 -21.10 -25.29 14.99
C GLY A 342 -22.38 -25.29 15.83
N GLN A 343 -22.27 -25.35 17.16
CA GLN A 343 -23.40 -25.24 18.10
C GLN A 343 -23.98 -23.82 18.10
N ASP A 344 -23.14 -22.80 17.95
CA ASP A 344 -23.51 -21.39 17.83
C ASP A 344 -24.07 -21.04 16.43
N GLY A 345 -24.36 -22.05 15.60
CA GLY A 345 -24.98 -21.90 14.28
C GLY A 345 -24.04 -21.45 13.17
N GLN A 346 -22.73 -21.36 13.41
CA GLN A 346 -21.77 -20.94 12.37
C GLN A 346 -21.66 -21.99 11.25
N ALA A 347 -21.40 -21.50 10.03
CA ALA A 347 -21.32 -22.32 8.84
C ALA A 347 -19.98 -23.06 8.72
N THR A 348 -19.82 -24.16 9.47
CA THR A 348 -18.60 -24.96 9.54
C THR A 348 -18.43 -25.99 8.41
N TRP A 349 -19.41 -26.08 7.51
CA TRP A 349 -19.40 -27.00 6.38
C TRP A 349 -19.48 -26.26 5.05
N LEU A 350 -18.82 -26.79 4.04
CA LEU A 350 -18.93 -26.38 2.65
C LEU A 350 -19.63 -27.48 1.88
N LEU A 351 -20.67 -27.13 1.11
CA LEU A 351 -21.26 -28.00 0.10
C LEU A 351 -20.17 -28.37 -0.92
N TYR A 352 -19.80 -29.64 -0.94
CA TYR A 352 -18.75 -30.14 -1.82
C TYR A 352 -19.13 -31.53 -2.33
N PRO A 353 -20.08 -31.62 -3.28
CA PRO A 353 -20.67 -32.87 -3.71
C PRO A 353 -19.62 -33.84 -4.22
N SER A 354 -19.65 -35.10 -3.79
CA SER A 354 -18.72 -36.15 -4.23
C SER A 354 -18.89 -36.49 -5.72
N VAL A 355 -18.10 -37.44 -6.22
CA VAL A 355 -18.23 -37.94 -7.62
C VAL A 355 -19.61 -38.53 -7.87
N LYS A 356 -20.26 -39.10 -6.84
CA LYS A 356 -21.64 -39.62 -6.88
C LYS A 356 -22.46 -38.98 -5.75
N PRO A 357 -22.95 -37.73 -5.92
CA PRO A 357 -23.69 -37.02 -4.90
C PRO A 357 -24.94 -37.79 -4.45
N ALA A 358 -25.30 -37.66 -3.18
CA ALA A 358 -26.56 -38.21 -2.67
C ALA A 358 -27.77 -37.49 -3.28
N ALA A 359 -28.93 -38.17 -3.29
CA ALA A 359 -30.17 -37.59 -3.78
C ALA A 359 -30.57 -36.29 -3.05
N SER A 360 -30.31 -36.20 -1.74
CA SER A 360 -30.50 -34.97 -0.96
C SER A 360 -29.60 -33.82 -1.43
N THR A 361 -28.33 -34.11 -1.72
CA THR A 361 -27.38 -33.16 -2.28
C THR A 361 -27.81 -32.69 -3.67
N LEU A 362 -28.27 -33.59 -4.54
CA LEU A 362 -28.79 -33.23 -5.88
C LEU A 362 -30.02 -32.34 -5.80
N ARG A 363 -30.97 -32.62 -4.89
CA ARG A 363 -32.12 -31.75 -4.64
C ARG A 363 -31.69 -30.34 -4.21
N TYR A 364 -30.67 -30.24 -3.37
CA TYR A 364 -30.16 -28.93 -2.95
C TYR A 364 -29.49 -28.17 -4.10
N ILE A 365 -28.78 -28.87 -4.99
CA ILE A 365 -28.22 -28.29 -6.22
C ILE A 365 -29.32 -27.75 -7.14
N GLU A 366 -30.41 -28.50 -7.31
CA GLU A 366 -31.57 -28.05 -8.10
C GLU A 366 -32.23 -26.79 -7.49
N GLU A 367 -32.35 -26.74 -6.17
CA GLU A 367 -32.83 -25.54 -5.49
C GLU A 367 -31.89 -24.34 -5.71
N GLY A 368 -30.58 -24.59 -5.87
CA GLY A 368 -29.61 -23.59 -6.28
C GLY A 368 -29.91 -22.95 -7.64
N HIS A 369 -30.40 -23.72 -8.62
CA HIS A 369 -30.88 -23.19 -9.89
C HIS A 369 -32.17 -22.37 -9.71
N ARG A 370 -33.14 -22.90 -8.96
CA ARG A 370 -34.40 -22.20 -8.67
C ARG A 370 -34.22 -20.85 -7.97
N THR A 371 -33.21 -20.75 -7.10
CA THR A 371 -32.91 -19.54 -6.31
C THR A 371 -31.88 -18.63 -6.97
N GLY A 372 -31.36 -18.99 -8.15
CA GLY A 372 -30.39 -18.21 -8.90
C GLY A 372 -28.97 -18.21 -8.32
N ALA A 373 -28.63 -19.15 -7.43
CA ALA A 373 -27.28 -19.30 -6.88
C ALA A 373 -26.23 -19.62 -7.97
N ASP A 374 -26.66 -20.28 -9.03
CA ASP A 374 -25.87 -20.59 -10.23
C ASP A 374 -25.55 -19.36 -11.09
N GLN A 375 -26.36 -18.30 -10.98
CA GLN A 375 -26.20 -17.06 -11.75
C GLN A 375 -25.15 -16.11 -11.16
N ALA A 376 -24.64 -16.37 -9.95
CA ALA A 376 -23.55 -15.58 -9.38
C ALA A 376 -22.29 -15.65 -10.29
N TYR A 377 -21.55 -14.54 -10.40
CA TYR A 377 -20.43 -14.40 -11.35
C TYR A 377 -19.45 -15.59 -11.35
N LYS A 378 -19.01 -16.05 -10.16
CA LYS A 378 -18.07 -17.18 -10.03
C LYS A 378 -18.71 -18.55 -10.32
N CYS A 379 -20.02 -18.68 -10.19
CA CYS A 379 -20.76 -19.90 -10.52
C CYS A 379 -20.89 -20.05 -12.04
N ARG A 380 -21.23 -18.96 -12.75
CA ARG A 380 -21.41 -18.94 -14.22
C ARG A 380 -20.19 -19.41 -15.01
N VAL A 381 -18.98 -19.10 -14.51
CA VAL A 381 -17.71 -19.44 -15.19
C VAL A 381 -17.13 -20.78 -14.76
N ARG A 382 -17.78 -21.50 -13.84
CA ARG A 382 -17.28 -22.74 -13.24
C ARG A 382 -18.07 -23.93 -13.76
N LYS A 383 -17.39 -25.03 -14.09
CA LYS A 383 -18.02 -26.27 -14.58
C LYS A 383 -17.60 -27.48 -13.72
N PRO A 384 -18.54 -28.15 -13.04
CA PRO A 384 -19.93 -27.72 -12.80
C PRO A 384 -19.99 -26.52 -11.83
N TRP A 385 -21.07 -25.73 -11.89
CA TRP A 385 -21.15 -24.43 -11.17
C TRP A 385 -21.07 -24.57 -9.65
N TRP A 386 -21.46 -25.73 -9.10
CA TRP A 386 -21.44 -26.03 -7.67
C TRP A 386 -20.08 -26.53 -7.14
N ARG A 387 -19.11 -26.88 -8.00
CA ARG A 387 -17.84 -27.49 -7.57
C ARG A 387 -16.76 -26.43 -7.26
N VAL A 388 -16.87 -25.79 -6.11
CA VAL A 388 -15.95 -24.71 -5.69
C VAL A 388 -14.48 -25.20 -5.69
N PRO A 389 -13.55 -24.56 -6.42
CA PRO A 389 -12.12 -24.87 -6.29
C PRO A 389 -11.64 -24.61 -4.87
N VAL A 390 -11.01 -25.62 -4.25
CA VAL A 390 -10.59 -25.60 -2.85
C VAL A 390 -9.16 -26.12 -2.73
N LEU A 391 -8.32 -25.40 -2.00
CA LEU A 391 -6.97 -25.83 -1.65
C LEU A 391 -6.99 -26.94 -0.58
N LYS A 392 -5.83 -27.53 -0.31
CA LYS A 392 -5.62 -28.40 0.87
C LYS A 392 -5.88 -27.61 2.16
N ALA A 393 -6.07 -28.30 3.28
CA ALA A 393 -6.16 -27.59 4.56
C ALA A 393 -4.80 -26.93 4.86
N PRO A 394 -4.76 -25.64 5.24
CA PRO A 394 -3.52 -24.97 5.59
C PRO A 394 -3.06 -25.43 6.97
N ASP A 395 -1.78 -25.26 7.26
CA ASP A 395 -1.22 -25.56 8.58
C ASP A 395 -1.63 -24.48 9.59
N LEU A 396 -1.61 -23.22 9.16
CA LEU A 396 -2.04 -22.05 9.94
C LEU A 396 -3.08 -21.23 9.15
N PHE A 397 -4.01 -20.59 9.87
CA PHE A 397 -4.83 -19.53 9.31
C PHE A 397 -4.20 -18.17 9.59
N LEU A 398 -4.30 -17.25 8.63
CA LEU A 398 -3.89 -15.85 8.76
C LEU A 398 -5.11 -14.94 8.60
N THR A 399 -5.30 -14.02 9.55
CA THR A 399 -6.40 -13.06 9.51
C THR A 399 -6.04 -11.87 8.64
N TYR A 400 -6.80 -11.65 7.57
CA TYR A 400 -6.45 -10.67 6.55
C TYR A 400 -7.02 -9.27 6.76
N MET A 401 -8.08 -9.12 7.58
CA MET A 401 -8.71 -7.83 7.93
C MET A 401 -8.79 -7.72 9.44
N ASN A 402 -8.11 -6.72 10.00
CA ASN A 402 -7.84 -6.64 11.43
C ASN A 402 -8.11 -5.23 11.96
N ALA A 403 -8.89 -5.15 13.04
CA ALA A 403 -9.08 -3.88 13.76
C ALA A 403 -7.86 -3.56 14.63
N ASP A 404 -7.32 -4.58 15.29
CA ASP A 404 -6.08 -4.54 16.07
C ASP A 404 -4.88 -4.90 15.19
N THR A 405 -4.57 -6.18 15.02
CA THR A 405 -3.39 -6.65 14.27
C THR A 405 -3.67 -8.05 13.68
N ALA A 406 -2.83 -8.49 12.76
CA ALA A 406 -2.94 -9.81 12.16
C ALA A 406 -2.67 -10.93 13.17
N ARG A 407 -3.30 -12.09 12.95
CA ARG A 407 -3.17 -13.29 13.77
C ARG A 407 -2.82 -14.48 12.91
N LEU A 408 -1.88 -15.27 13.43
CA LEU A 408 -1.70 -16.66 13.03
C LEU A 408 -2.43 -17.57 14.02
N THR A 409 -3.10 -18.60 13.51
CA THR A 409 -3.82 -19.59 14.33
C THR A 409 -3.57 -20.99 13.79
N THR A 410 -3.05 -21.90 14.61
CA THR A 410 -2.81 -23.29 14.19
C THR A 410 -4.10 -24.02 13.85
N ASN A 411 -4.14 -24.65 12.68
CA ASN A 411 -5.26 -25.45 12.20
C ASN A 411 -5.13 -26.91 12.67
N THR A 412 -5.54 -27.20 13.91
CA THR A 412 -5.48 -28.58 14.45
C THR A 412 -6.59 -29.49 13.93
N VAL A 413 -7.60 -28.92 13.27
CA VAL A 413 -8.80 -29.62 12.81
C VAL A 413 -8.76 -29.98 11.32
N ALA A 414 -7.67 -29.65 10.62
CA ALA A 414 -7.53 -29.82 9.18
C ALA A 414 -8.70 -29.22 8.39
N ALA A 415 -9.25 -28.10 8.86
CA ALA A 415 -10.33 -27.41 8.17
C ALA A 415 -9.77 -26.62 6.98
N ARG A 416 -10.50 -26.59 5.86
CA ARG A 416 -10.16 -25.70 4.74
C ARG A 416 -10.67 -24.29 5.00
N HIS A 417 -10.40 -23.35 4.10
CA HIS A 417 -10.83 -21.97 4.27
C HIS A 417 -11.36 -21.34 2.98
N LEU A 418 -12.15 -20.29 3.18
CA LEU A 418 -12.64 -19.41 2.14
C LEU A 418 -11.78 -18.15 2.07
N ASN A 419 -11.97 -17.33 1.04
CA ASN A 419 -11.23 -16.07 0.83
C ASN A 419 -11.47 -14.97 1.90
N SER A 420 -12.21 -15.26 2.97
CA SER A 420 -12.37 -14.39 4.13
C SER A 420 -11.23 -14.53 5.16
N VAL A 421 -10.34 -15.51 4.96
CA VAL A 421 -9.09 -15.70 5.70
C VAL A 421 -8.03 -16.25 4.74
N HIS A 422 -6.76 -16.05 5.07
CA HIS A 422 -5.65 -16.63 4.32
C HIS A 422 -5.19 -17.92 4.99
N GLY A 423 -4.53 -18.77 4.21
CA GLY A 423 -3.91 -20.00 4.70
C GLY A 423 -2.40 -19.91 4.49
N VAL A 424 -1.64 -20.35 5.49
CA VAL A 424 -0.19 -20.49 5.42
C VAL A 424 0.14 -21.98 5.34
N TYR A 425 0.89 -22.37 4.32
CA TYR A 425 1.26 -23.76 4.03
C TYR A 425 2.74 -23.96 4.30
N LEU A 426 3.06 -24.61 5.41
CA LEU A 426 4.42 -24.65 5.92
C LEU A 426 5.28 -25.65 5.16
N THR A 427 6.53 -25.27 4.92
CA THR A 427 7.59 -26.15 4.41
C THR A 427 7.86 -27.27 5.41
N GLU A 428 8.35 -28.42 4.92
CA GLU A 428 8.55 -29.59 5.78
C GLU A 428 9.54 -29.29 6.93
N ASP A 429 10.62 -28.58 6.62
CA ASP A 429 11.72 -28.27 7.54
C ASP A 429 11.29 -27.43 8.74
N HIS A 430 10.21 -26.64 8.62
CA HIS A 430 9.75 -25.75 9.68
C HIS A 430 8.35 -26.09 10.20
N ARG A 431 7.65 -27.07 9.60
CA ARG A 431 6.24 -27.36 9.88
C ARG A 431 6.00 -27.67 11.36
N GLU A 432 6.81 -28.53 11.97
CA GLU A 432 6.59 -28.93 13.36
C GLU A 432 6.74 -27.73 14.31
N LEU A 433 7.90 -27.06 14.23
CA LEU A 433 8.21 -25.90 15.06
C LEU A 433 7.17 -24.78 14.90
N ALA A 434 6.84 -24.43 13.64
CA ALA A 434 5.93 -23.33 13.39
C ALA A 434 4.49 -23.64 13.82
N ARG A 435 4.00 -24.88 13.64
CA ARG A 435 2.66 -25.24 14.13
C ARG A 435 2.56 -25.20 15.65
N ASP A 436 3.66 -25.46 16.33
CA ASP A 436 3.74 -25.48 17.79
C ASP A 436 3.81 -24.06 18.36
N VAL A 437 4.75 -23.24 17.89
CA VAL A 437 5.09 -21.97 18.55
C VAL A 437 5.03 -20.71 17.68
N LEU A 438 4.89 -20.78 16.35
CA LEU A 438 4.82 -19.55 15.53
C LEU A 438 3.59 -18.67 15.87
N PRO A 439 2.37 -19.20 16.12
CA PRO A 439 1.23 -18.37 16.52
C PRO A 439 1.48 -17.54 17.77
N ILE A 440 2.09 -18.12 18.81
CA ILE A 440 2.44 -17.39 20.03
C ILE A 440 3.65 -16.49 19.80
N GLY A 441 4.67 -16.97 19.10
CA GLY A 441 5.88 -16.21 18.76
C GLY A 441 5.56 -14.96 17.94
N SER A 442 4.53 -14.99 17.09
CA SER A 442 4.07 -13.83 16.31
C SER A 442 3.41 -12.73 17.15
N LEU A 443 3.08 -12.98 18.41
CA LEU A 443 2.51 -11.99 19.33
C LEU A 443 3.62 -11.21 20.03
N ASN A 444 4.52 -10.60 19.29
CA ASN A 444 5.63 -9.80 19.81
C ASN A 444 5.62 -8.39 19.20
N SER A 445 6.26 -7.43 19.86
CA SER A 445 6.23 -6.02 19.46
C SER A 445 6.77 -5.76 18.04
N MET A 446 7.83 -6.47 17.64
CA MET A 446 8.44 -6.30 16.31
C MET A 446 7.57 -6.88 15.19
N THR A 447 7.00 -8.08 15.37
CA THR A 447 6.05 -8.66 14.41
C THR A 447 4.78 -7.79 14.29
N LEU A 448 4.29 -7.22 15.38
CA LEU A 448 3.15 -6.30 15.35
C LEU A 448 3.47 -5.00 14.60
N LEU A 449 4.63 -4.40 14.84
CA LEU A 449 5.10 -3.22 14.10
C LEU A 449 5.22 -3.53 12.61
N SER A 450 5.90 -4.63 12.26
CA SER A 450 6.07 -5.06 10.87
C SER A 450 4.74 -5.28 10.15
N ALA A 451 3.70 -5.77 10.84
CA ALA A 451 2.36 -5.92 10.28
C ALA A 451 1.79 -4.58 9.78
N GLU A 452 1.98 -3.50 10.54
CA GLU A 452 1.54 -2.15 10.16
C GLU A 452 2.38 -1.58 8.99
N LEU A 453 3.66 -1.94 8.91
CA LEU A 453 4.56 -1.50 7.82
C LEU A 453 4.22 -2.17 6.49
N VAL A 454 3.95 -3.48 6.48
CA VAL A 454 3.65 -4.22 5.23
C VAL A 454 2.17 -4.15 4.83
N GLY A 455 1.27 -4.03 5.81
CA GLY A 455 -0.17 -4.02 5.59
C GLY A 455 -0.71 -2.73 4.99
N ARG A 456 -1.97 -2.78 4.52
CA ARG A 456 -2.72 -1.63 4.01
C ARG A 456 -3.69 -1.12 5.05
N SER A 457 -3.76 0.20 5.19
CA SER A 457 -4.85 0.86 5.91
C SER A 457 -6.06 1.04 4.99
N TYR A 458 -7.22 0.57 5.43
CA TYR A 458 -8.51 0.85 4.79
C TYR A 458 -9.37 1.77 5.67
N GLY A 459 -10.34 2.46 5.06
CA GLY A 459 -11.33 3.28 5.78
C GLY A 459 -11.95 2.53 6.96
N GLY A 460 -12.28 3.27 8.03
CA GLY A 460 -12.70 2.69 9.31
C GLY A 460 -11.55 2.15 10.18
N GLY A 461 -10.29 2.36 9.76
CA GLY A 461 -9.11 2.00 10.54
C GLY A 461 -8.83 0.51 10.54
N ILE A 462 -9.05 -0.19 9.42
CA ILE A 462 -8.76 -1.62 9.30
C ILE A 462 -7.36 -1.84 8.71
N LEU A 463 -6.56 -2.69 9.35
CA LEU A 463 -5.30 -3.21 8.81
C LEU A 463 -5.61 -4.44 7.95
N LYS A 464 -5.31 -4.34 6.66
CA LYS A 464 -5.46 -5.42 5.70
C LYS A 464 -4.10 -5.98 5.30
N ILE A 465 -3.93 -7.30 5.33
CA ILE A 465 -2.71 -7.99 4.87
C ILE A 465 -3.09 -8.99 3.78
N GLU A 466 -2.73 -8.69 2.53
CA GLU A 466 -2.86 -9.60 1.39
C GLU A 466 -1.67 -10.59 1.33
N PRO A 467 -1.72 -11.70 0.57
CA PRO A 467 -0.66 -12.71 0.57
C PRO A 467 0.75 -12.16 0.33
N ARG A 468 0.96 -11.32 -0.69
CA ARG A 468 2.27 -10.69 -0.96
C ARG A 468 2.77 -9.75 0.14
N GLU A 469 1.88 -9.27 1.00
CA GLU A 469 2.24 -8.46 2.16
C GLU A 469 2.57 -9.37 3.34
N ALA A 470 1.79 -10.44 3.52
CA ALA A 470 2.07 -11.47 4.49
C ALA A 470 3.43 -12.13 4.24
N ASP A 471 3.80 -12.39 2.98
CA ASP A 471 5.09 -12.99 2.63
C ASP A 471 6.28 -12.20 3.19
N ARG A 472 6.16 -10.87 3.25
CA ARG A 472 7.17 -9.94 3.79
C ARG A 472 6.97 -9.59 5.28
N TRP A 473 5.93 -10.12 5.91
CA TRP A 473 5.62 -9.84 7.31
C TRP A 473 6.65 -10.52 8.21
N TRP A 474 7.35 -9.75 9.03
CA TRP A 474 8.47 -10.26 9.84
C TRP A 474 8.01 -11.17 10.97
N MET A 475 8.62 -12.34 11.00
CA MET A 475 8.46 -13.37 12.01
C MET A 475 9.78 -13.59 12.74
N PRO A 476 9.75 -14.00 14.02
CA PRO A 476 10.95 -14.52 14.67
C PRO A 476 11.52 -15.67 13.85
N SER A 477 12.85 -15.74 13.69
CA SER A 477 13.48 -16.76 12.85
C SER A 477 13.28 -18.18 13.41
N PRO A 478 13.36 -19.23 12.57
CA PRO A 478 13.25 -20.61 13.04
C PRO A 478 14.27 -20.93 14.16
N ALA A 479 15.49 -20.39 14.07
CA ALA A 479 16.52 -20.55 15.10
C ALA A 479 16.10 -19.92 16.44
N LEU A 480 15.60 -18.68 16.40
CA LEU A 480 15.13 -17.98 17.60
C LEU A 480 13.90 -18.69 18.22
N LEU A 481 12.94 -19.13 17.40
CA LEU A 481 11.79 -19.91 17.90
C LEU A 481 12.21 -21.25 18.50
N ALA A 482 13.18 -21.95 17.89
CA ALA A 482 13.68 -23.22 18.40
C ALA A 482 14.36 -23.05 19.76
N GLN A 483 15.17 -22.00 19.93
CA GLN A 483 15.83 -21.66 21.19
C GLN A 483 14.83 -21.45 22.33
N HIS A 484 13.71 -20.78 22.05
CA HIS A 484 12.70 -20.44 23.06
C HIS A 484 11.46 -21.36 23.05
N ARG A 485 11.49 -22.49 22.33
CA ARG A 485 10.31 -23.35 22.08
C ARG A 485 9.61 -23.77 23.38
N GLU A 486 10.37 -24.30 24.34
CA GLU A 486 9.81 -24.78 25.62
C GLU A 486 9.19 -23.66 26.45
N ALA A 487 9.87 -22.51 26.53
CA ALA A 487 9.40 -21.34 27.26
C ALA A 487 8.11 -20.77 26.63
N LEU A 488 8.06 -20.67 25.29
CA LEU A 488 6.87 -20.25 24.55
C LEU A 488 5.71 -21.24 24.76
N ALA A 489 5.97 -22.55 24.69
CA ALA A 489 4.95 -23.57 24.94
C ALA A 489 4.36 -23.46 26.36
N ALA A 490 5.20 -23.26 27.37
CA ALA A 490 4.77 -23.05 28.75
C ALA A 490 3.92 -21.77 28.95
N LEU A 491 4.15 -20.73 28.14
CA LEU A 491 3.38 -19.49 28.17
C LEU A 491 1.99 -19.59 27.52
N GLN A 492 1.76 -20.54 26.62
CA GLN A 492 0.52 -20.63 25.84
C GLN A 492 -0.77 -20.54 26.68
N PRO A 493 -0.93 -21.25 27.82
CA PRO A 493 -2.16 -21.16 28.62
C PRO A 493 -2.40 -19.77 29.23
N ARG A 494 -1.34 -19.04 29.56
CA ARG A 494 -1.43 -17.67 30.11
C ARG A 494 -1.75 -16.68 28.99
N VAL A 495 -1.04 -16.75 27.87
CA VAL A 495 -1.30 -15.91 26.68
C VAL A 495 -2.73 -16.13 26.16
N GLN A 496 -3.19 -17.38 26.07
CA GLN A 496 -4.53 -17.71 25.62
C GLN A 496 -5.63 -17.11 26.52
N ARG A 497 -5.42 -17.04 27.84
CA ARG A 497 -6.35 -16.36 28.78
C ARG A 497 -6.38 -14.84 28.54
N MET A 498 -5.23 -14.23 28.30
CA MET A 498 -5.15 -12.79 28.01
C MET A 498 -5.85 -12.43 26.70
N LEU A 499 -5.68 -13.24 25.65
CA LEU A 499 -6.40 -13.06 24.39
C LEU A 499 -7.92 -13.20 24.57
N GLN A 500 -8.37 -14.15 25.39
CA GLN A 500 -9.80 -14.33 25.71
C GLN A 500 -10.38 -13.13 26.46
N SER A 501 -9.61 -12.51 27.35
CA SER A 501 -9.99 -11.27 28.04
C SER A 501 -9.72 -10.00 27.22
N ARG A 502 -9.41 -10.13 25.92
CA ARG A 502 -9.08 -9.02 25.00
C ARG A 502 -7.90 -8.16 25.44
N ASN A 503 -6.98 -8.72 26.23
CA ASN A 503 -5.74 -8.07 26.64
C ASN A 503 -4.58 -8.48 25.73
N LEU A 504 -4.59 -7.97 24.49
CA LEU A 504 -3.48 -8.15 23.56
C LEU A 504 -2.17 -7.54 24.08
N PRO A 505 -2.12 -6.30 24.61
CA PRO A 505 -0.86 -5.70 25.03
C PRO A 505 -0.11 -6.54 26.06
N GLY A 506 -0.82 -7.06 27.07
CA GLY A 506 -0.18 -7.90 28.07
C GLY A 506 0.20 -9.30 27.54
N ALA A 507 -0.50 -9.82 26.52
CA ALA A 507 -0.05 -11.03 25.84
C ALA A 507 1.27 -10.80 25.10
N VAL A 508 1.41 -9.63 24.45
CA VAL A 508 2.63 -9.22 23.74
C VAL A 508 3.79 -9.04 24.71
N GLU A 509 3.57 -8.36 25.83
CA GLU A 509 4.59 -8.15 26.87
C GLU A 509 5.17 -9.48 27.41
N LEU A 510 4.32 -10.51 27.58
CA LEU A 510 4.79 -11.83 28.01
C LEU A 510 5.65 -12.53 26.98
N VAL A 511 5.32 -12.39 25.70
CA VAL A 511 6.09 -13.01 24.61
C VAL A 511 7.38 -12.25 24.38
N ASP A 512 7.34 -10.91 24.39
CA ASP A 512 8.54 -10.06 24.31
C ASP A 512 9.55 -10.40 25.41
N ALA A 513 9.06 -10.61 26.64
CA ALA A 513 9.91 -10.95 27.77
C ALA A 513 10.70 -12.26 27.61
N VAL A 514 10.16 -13.21 26.83
CA VAL A 514 10.82 -14.50 26.54
C VAL A 514 11.62 -14.44 25.26
N LEU A 515 11.11 -13.76 24.22
CA LEU A 515 11.65 -13.87 22.86
C LEU A 515 12.59 -12.73 22.48
N LEU A 516 12.37 -11.54 23.05
CA LEU A 516 13.02 -10.31 22.59
C LEU A 516 14.02 -9.72 23.58
N ASN A 517 13.91 -10.01 24.88
CA ASN A 517 14.83 -9.47 25.89
C ASN A 517 16.31 -9.83 25.65
N ASP A 518 16.59 -10.94 24.97
CA ASP A 518 17.96 -11.38 24.66
C ASP A 518 18.52 -10.74 23.37
N VAL A 519 17.67 -10.11 22.54
CA VAL A 519 18.04 -9.54 21.22
C VAL A 519 17.80 -8.03 21.10
N LEU A 520 16.97 -7.47 21.99
CA LEU A 520 16.62 -6.06 22.05
C LEU A 520 16.77 -5.53 23.48
N SER A 521 17.33 -4.34 23.59
CA SER A 521 17.34 -3.61 24.86
C SER A 521 15.94 -3.11 25.24
N ALA A 522 15.71 -2.81 26.52
CA ALA A 522 14.45 -2.23 26.99
C ALA A 522 14.12 -0.90 26.29
N GLY A 523 15.13 -0.10 25.97
CA GLY A 523 14.95 1.15 25.21
C GLY A 523 14.45 0.92 23.79
N GLU A 524 15.00 -0.09 23.10
CA GLU A 524 14.58 -0.45 21.75
C GLU A 524 13.17 -1.05 21.73
N LEU A 525 12.85 -1.94 22.68
CA LEU A 525 11.50 -2.49 22.83
C LEU A 525 10.47 -1.38 23.05
N SER A 526 10.78 -0.42 23.93
CA SER A 526 9.91 0.74 24.17
C SER A 526 9.73 1.60 22.91
N ALA A 527 10.79 1.78 22.12
CA ALA A 527 10.75 2.54 20.87
C ALA A 527 9.86 1.84 19.82
N ILE A 528 10.07 0.53 19.61
CA ILE A 528 9.28 -0.30 18.69
C ILE A 528 7.79 -0.28 19.08
N ALA A 529 7.48 -0.48 20.37
CA ALA A 529 6.11 -0.42 20.88
C ALA A 529 5.49 0.99 20.76
N GLY A 530 6.31 2.04 20.88
CA GLY A 530 5.92 3.43 20.62
C GLY A 530 5.51 3.65 19.17
N ASP A 531 6.37 3.25 18.23
CA ASP A 531 6.15 3.42 16.79
C ASP A 531 4.95 2.60 16.30
N HIS A 532 4.78 1.37 16.79
CA HIS A 532 3.59 0.56 16.50
C HIS A 532 2.30 1.27 16.94
N ARG A 533 2.26 1.81 18.17
CA ARG A 533 1.09 2.57 18.66
C ARG A 533 0.82 3.82 17.82
N ALA A 534 1.85 4.52 17.37
CA ALA A 534 1.70 5.70 16.53
C ALA A 534 1.08 5.33 15.16
N LEU A 535 1.56 4.26 14.52
CA LEU A 535 0.99 3.73 13.27
C LEU A 535 -0.47 3.29 13.43
N THR A 536 -0.78 2.50 14.47
CA THR A 536 -2.15 2.07 14.78
C THR A 536 -3.09 3.26 15.04
N THR A 537 -2.63 4.27 15.79
CA THR A 537 -3.42 5.48 16.08
C THR A 537 -3.73 6.24 14.79
N ARG A 538 -2.74 6.42 13.91
CA ARG A 538 -2.95 7.10 12.63
C ARG A 538 -3.95 6.36 11.74
N ARG A 539 -3.81 5.03 11.64
CA ARG A 539 -4.74 4.18 10.89
C ARG A 539 -6.17 4.36 11.39
N THR A 540 -6.38 4.38 12.70
CA THR A 540 -7.72 4.51 13.30
C THR A 540 -8.29 5.94 13.20
N VAL A 541 -7.46 6.99 13.31
CA VAL A 541 -7.90 8.40 13.19
C VAL A 541 -8.26 8.76 11.75
N ARG A 542 -7.44 8.38 10.75
CA ARG A 542 -7.77 8.58 9.32
C ARG A 542 -9.04 7.85 8.90
N GLY A 543 -9.38 6.75 9.58
CA GLY A 543 -10.64 6.03 9.37
C GLY A 543 -11.90 6.85 9.73
N ARG A 544 -11.78 7.86 10.59
CA ARG A 544 -12.91 8.69 11.06
C ARG A 544 -13.20 9.90 10.16
N SER A 545 -12.20 10.47 9.48
CA SER A 545 -12.37 11.63 8.59
C SER A 545 -13.10 11.28 7.29
N GLY A 546 -12.91 10.06 6.75
CA GLY A 546 -13.60 9.59 5.53
C GLY A 546 -15.08 9.21 5.71
N GLY A 547 -15.62 9.27 6.93
CA GLY A 547 -16.99 8.83 7.24
C GLY A 547 -18.07 9.92 7.18
N ARG A 548 -17.72 11.20 6.97
CA ARG A 548 -18.70 12.31 6.98
C ARG A 548 -19.32 12.63 5.61
N GLY A 549 -19.02 11.86 4.57
CA GLY A 549 -19.53 12.08 3.20
C GLY A 549 -20.67 11.16 2.75
N ALA A 550 -21.24 10.34 3.63
CA ALA A 550 -22.36 9.45 3.29
C ALA A 550 -23.42 9.48 4.40
N ALA A 551 -24.17 10.57 4.44
CA ALA A 551 -25.49 10.64 5.07
C ALA A 551 -26.42 11.38 4.09
#